data_AF-A0A2N2Z5G9-F1
#
_entry.id   AF-A0A2N2Z5G9-F1
#
_cell.length_a   1.000
_cell.length_b   1.000
_cell.length_c   1.000
_cell.angle_alpha   90.00
_cell.angle_beta   90.00
_cell.angle_gamma   90.00
#
_symmetry.space_group_name_H-M   'P 1'
#
loop_
_entity.id
_entity.type
_entity.pdbx_description
1 polymer ?
#
loop_
_entity_poly.entity_id
_entity_poly.type
_entity_poly.pdbx_seq_one_letter_code
_entity_poly.pdbx_strand_id
1 'polypeptide(L)'
;MLFLQKKKIMNKIFPFLLIIIIIAGCKQQERAIIKPPPIIEEEIDTADANLTENKFQEAPQKPVEIDYYKELYLRYEDFIYKKNINTIIIQKTNVELSLPIIALNSNDKLLLEFDDLDANYQEYKYSLIHCNADWTPSELEKTEYLEGFYENIISEYEHSINTIQPYIHYELEFPNQDLNITKTGNYLLLIYIDDKEKVENLVLSKRFLIYDSKLNIEANVKRATLIEDKNYKQEIDFSIDTKNFSINNPYRDLKIVIRKNARWDNVITNLKPKLVRGDVLDYNYDRENVFSGGNEYREVDIKSLKYQTMNIQNIKYQQGYYHVYLLPDKKRSFKNYSTIKDINGRQYIKNEDAKNSSKLEGEYVYVHFFLEYPAPLIDGDIFIMGALTDWNFDDNSKMKYNYNRKGYDATIYMKQGYYNYLYAFVENRQNVGDESFVEGQHYETENDYLILVYYREPGTFYDQLI
;
A
#
# COMPACT_ATOMS: atom_id res chain seq x y z
N MET A 1 -82.39 20.53 10.38
CA MET A 1 -81.97 19.90 9.12
C MET A 1 -81.12 18.68 9.51
N LEU A 2 -81.57 17.49 9.11
CA LEU A 2 -81.24 16.12 9.54
C LEU A 2 -79.87 15.92 10.24
N PHE A 3 -79.83 15.54 11.53
CA PHE A 3 -79.81 14.16 12.12
C PHE A 3 -78.50 13.40 11.82
N LEU A 4 -77.73 12.75 12.71
CA LEU A 4 -77.76 12.30 14.13
C LEU A 4 -76.29 11.91 14.49
N GLN A 5 -75.71 12.36 15.61
CA GLN A 5 -75.51 11.62 16.90
C GLN A 5 -74.57 10.38 16.84
N LYS A 6 -73.75 10.00 17.83
CA LYS A 6 -73.29 10.49 19.15
C LYS A 6 -72.36 9.41 19.75
N LYS A 7 -71.26 9.83 20.39
CA LYS A 7 -70.80 9.48 21.77
C LYS A 7 -70.53 8.02 22.27
N LYS A 8 -69.49 7.97 23.14
CA LYS A 8 -69.30 7.19 24.41
C LYS A 8 -68.82 5.71 24.31
N ILE A 9 -68.12 5.07 25.26
CA ILE A 9 -67.28 5.33 26.47
C ILE A 9 -66.95 3.90 27.04
N MET A 10 -65.75 3.73 27.64
CA MET A 10 -65.33 2.78 28.72
C MET A 10 -65.36 1.23 28.63
N ASN A 11 -64.19 0.69 28.98
CA ASN A 11 -63.84 -0.34 29.98
C ASN A 11 -64.45 -1.75 29.97
N LYS A 12 -63.54 -2.75 29.82
CA LYS A 12 -63.44 -3.97 30.66
C LYS A 12 -61.95 -4.38 30.76
N ILE A 13 -61.29 -4.28 31.92
CA ILE A 13 -61.12 -5.26 33.03
C ILE A 13 -59.82 -6.10 32.90
N PHE A 14 -58.92 -5.87 33.88
CA PHE A 14 -57.73 -6.63 34.36
C PHE A 14 -58.01 -8.15 34.60
N PRO A 15 -57.04 -9.08 34.80
CA PRO A 15 -55.80 -8.90 35.61
C PRO A 15 -54.54 -9.69 35.17
N PHE A 16 -53.38 -9.42 35.78
CA PHE A 16 -52.22 -10.32 36.09
C PHE A 16 -51.00 -9.41 36.34
N LEU A 17 -50.03 -9.64 37.22
CA LEU A 17 -49.84 -10.41 38.45
C LEU A 17 -48.52 -9.83 39.00
N LEU A 18 -48.49 -9.47 40.28
CA LEU A 18 -47.32 -8.92 40.96
C LEU A 18 -46.35 -10.06 41.30
N ILE A 19 -45.10 -10.01 40.83
CA ILE A 19 -43.98 -10.76 41.45
C ILE A 19 -42.77 -9.85 41.57
N ILE A 20 -42.35 -9.72 42.84
CA ILE A 20 -41.18 -9.04 43.39
C ILE A 20 -39.92 -9.82 43.01
N ILE A 21 -38.88 -9.15 42.51
CA ILE A 21 -37.51 -9.69 42.53
C ILE A 21 -36.57 -8.68 43.18
N ILE A 22 -35.88 -9.21 44.17
CA ILE A 22 -34.95 -8.63 45.13
C ILE A 22 -33.66 -8.21 44.44
N ILE A 23 -33.22 -6.98 44.71
CA ILE A 23 -31.90 -6.47 44.34
C ILE A 23 -30.89 -7.04 45.34
N ALA A 24 -30.13 -8.04 44.91
CA ALA A 24 -28.91 -8.48 45.57
C ALA A 24 -27.73 -7.76 44.92
N GLY A 25 -27.05 -6.91 45.69
CA GLY A 25 -25.85 -6.22 45.27
C GLY A 25 -24.69 -7.19 45.05
N CYS A 26 -23.96 -6.98 43.96
CA CYS A 26 -22.62 -7.51 43.78
C CYS A 26 -21.68 -6.33 43.51
N LYS A 27 -20.69 -6.19 44.40
CA LYS A 27 -19.64 -5.17 44.39
C LYS A 27 -18.84 -5.24 43.09
N GLN A 28 -18.74 -4.12 42.38
CA GLN A 28 -17.69 -3.93 41.39
C GLN A 28 -16.56 -3.13 42.06
N GLN A 29 -15.37 -3.70 42.00
CA GLN A 29 -14.17 -3.29 42.70
C GLN A 29 -13.57 -2.07 42.00
N GLU A 30 -13.63 -0.90 42.64
CA GLU A 30 -12.89 0.29 42.20
C GLU A 30 -11.38 -0.01 42.30
N ARG A 31 -10.67 0.08 41.17
CA ARG A 31 -9.20 0.17 41.17
C ARG A 31 -8.82 1.60 41.51
N ALA A 32 -8.06 1.73 42.59
CA ALA A 32 -7.49 2.99 43.06
C ALA A 32 -6.58 3.62 42.01
N ILE A 33 -6.82 4.90 41.70
CA ILE A 33 -5.91 5.76 40.97
C ILE A 33 -4.82 6.20 41.97
N ILE A 34 -3.59 5.75 41.74
CA ILE A 34 -2.42 6.17 42.50
C ILE A 34 -2.10 7.61 42.09
N LYS A 35 -2.23 8.57 43.02
CA LYS A 35 -1.73 9.93 42.84
C LYS A 35 -0.22 9.95 43.09
N PRO A 36 0.58 10.64 42.27
CA PRO A 36 2.02 10.82 42.53
C PRO A 36 2.25 11.71 43.78
N PRO A 37 3.38 11.53 44.49
CA PRO A 37 3.68 12.21 45.74
C PRO A 37 3.96 13.71 45.55
N PRO A 38 3.75 14.54 46.60
CA PRO A 38 3.95 15.98 46.52
C PRO A 38 5.45 16.33 46.42
N ILE A 39 5.74 17.31 45.57
CA ILE A 39 7.07 17.91 45.42
C ILE A 39 7.32 18.79 46.66
N ILE A 40 8.45 18.58 47.32
CA ILE A 40 8.94 19.40 48.42
C ILE A 40 9.63 20.61 47.79
N GLU A 41 9.09 21.81 48.02
CA GLU A 41 9.78 23.07 47.71
C GLU A 41 10.77 23.37 48.85
N GLU A 42 12.07 23.37 48.54
CA GLU A 42 13.09 23.97 49.40
C GLU A 42 13.13 25.48 49.17
N GLU A 43 12.98 26.25 50.26
CA GLU A 43 13.25 27.68 50.32
C GLU A 43 14.73 27.95 49.99
N ILE A 44 15.00 28.80 49.00
CA ILE A 44 16.30 29.44 48.83
C ILE A 44 16.12 30.96 48.95
N ASP A 45 16.97 31.49 49.82
CA ASP A 45 17.08 32.82 50.38
C ASP A 45 17.32 33.93 49.33
N THR A 46 16.81 35.13 49.65
CA THR A 46 16.88 36.34 48.84
C THR A 46 18.21 37.07 49.00
N ALA A 47 18.94 37.35 47.91
CA ALA A 47 19.80 38.54 47.79
C ALA A 47 20.26 38.80 46.34
N ASP A 48 20.17 40.08 45.97
CA ASP A 48 20.89 40.78 44.89
C ASP A 48 20.62 40.42 43.41
N ALA A 49 19.86 41.30 42.72
CA ALA A 49 20.42 42.29 41.79
C ALA A 49 19.42 42.74 40.71
N ASN A 50 18.91 43.97 40.89
CA ASN A 50 18.72 45.01 39.88
C ASN A 50 18.69 44.68 38.36
N LEU A 51 17.61 45.18 37.75
CA LEU A 51 17.53 45.95 36.48
C LEU A 51 16.93 45.30 35.23
N THR A 52 15.84 45.97 34.82
CA THR A 52 15.36 46.26 33.46
C THR A 52 14.54 45.23 32.69
N GLU A 53 13.27 45.59 32.56
CA GLU A 53 12.27 45.15 31.59
C GLU A 53 12.85 45.05 30.17
N ASN A 54 12.58 43.93 29.50
CA ASN A 54 12.42 43.92 28.05
C ASN A 54 11.19 43.09 27.69
N LYS A 55 10.19 43.77 27.12
CA LYS A 55 8.98 43.19 26.56
C LYS A 55 9.34 42.33 25.34
N PHE A 56 8.98 41.05 25.38
CA PHE A 56 8.65 40.28 24.18
C PHE A 56 7.28 39.65 24.36
N GLN A 57 6.32 40.10 23.55
CA GLN A 57 5.05 39.42 23.36
C GLN A 57 5.30 38.18 22.51
N GLU A 58 5.18 36.99 23.09
CA GLU A 58 5.09 35.77 22.30
C GLU A 58 3.67 35.63 21.72
N ALA A 59 3.59 35.57 20.39
CA ALA A 59 2.37 35.23 19.69
C ALA A 59 1.98 33.76 20.00
N PRO A 60 0.69 33.42 20.05
CA PRO A 60 0.27 32.05 20.33
C PRO A 60 0.73 31.15 19.18
N GLN A 61 1.65 30.22 19.47
CA GLN A 61 2.10 29.22 18.52
C GLN A 61 0.90 28.36 18.11
N LYS A 62 0.66 28.26 16.79
CA LYS A 62 -0.26 27.27 16.23
C LYS A 62 0.20 25.86 16.63
N PRO A 63 -0.72 24.93 16.89
CA PRO A 63 -0.35 23.55 17.16
C PRO A 63 0.44 23.01 15.96
N VAL A 64 1.61 22.45 16.25
CA VAL A 64 2.44 21.75 15.27
C VAL A 64 1.64 20.54 14.79
N GLU A 65 1.22 20.58 13.54
CA GLU A 65 0.66 19.44 12.83
C GLU A 65 1.78 18.40 12.71
N ILE A 66 1.67 17.30 13.46
CA ILE A 66 2.64 16.20 13.39
C ILE A 66 2.42 15.51 12.05
N ASP A 67 3.35 15.73 11.14
CA ASP A 67 3.35 15.11 9.83
C ASP A 67 3.93 13.69 9.93
N TYR A 68 3.05 12.73 10.23
CA TYR A 68 3.38 11.30 10.31
C TYR A 68 3.98 10.74 9.01
N TYR A 69 3.92 11.46 7.88
CA TYR A 69 4.42 11.02 6.59
C TYR A 69 5.87 11.44 6.31
N LYS A 70 6.42 12.40 7.09
CA LYS A 70 7.72 13.04 6.82
C LYS A 70 8.88 12.60 7.71
N GLU A 71 8.72 11.61 8.56
CA GLU A 71 9.86 11.09 9.31
C GLU A 71 10.90 10.54 8.32
N LEU A 72 12.04 11.23 8.26
CA LEU A 72 13.19 10.89 7.42
C LEU A 72 13.96 9.76 8.11
N TYR A 73 13.56 8.52 7.85
CA TYR A 73 14.30 7.31 8.19
C TYR A 73 14.23 6.30 7.05
N LEU A 74 15.19 5.35 7.00
CA LEU A 74 15.14 4.24 6.05
C LEU A 74 13.92 3.35 6.33
N ARG A 75 13.02 3.28 5.36
CA ARG A 75 11.85 2.41 5.40
C ARG A 75 12.14 1.10 4.70
N TYR A 76 11.72 -0.01 5.30
CA TYR A 76 11.79 -1.34 4.69
C TYR A 76 10.59 -1.62 3.78
N GLU A 77 10.15 -0.59 3.04
CA GLU A 77 9.01 -0.60 2.13
C GLU A 77 9.35 0.10 0.80
N ASP A 78 8.43 0.01 -0.15
CA ASP A 78 8.54 0.75 -1.40
C ASP A 78 8.38 2.24 -1.09
N PHE A 79 9.44 3.03 -1.24
CA PHE A 79 9.41 4.43 -0.85
C PHE A 79 10.34 5.29 -1.70
N ILE A 80 9.90 6.53 -1.96
CA ILE A 80 10.65 7.53 -2.72
C ILE A 80 11.07 8.65 -1.76
N TYR A 81 12.38 8.82 -1.56
CA TYR A 81 12.93 9.83 -0.64
C TYR A 81 13.18 11.17 -1.34
N LYS A 82 13.33 11.15 -2.68
CA LYS A 82 13.68 12.31 -3.51
C LYS A 82 12.54 12.65 -4.48
N LYS A 83 11.98 13.85 -4.39
CA LYS A 83 10.80 14.28 -5.16
C LYS A 83 11.01 14.34 -6.68
N ASN A 84 12.25 14.51 -7.12
CA ASN A 84 12.62 14.51 -8.53
C ASN A 84 12.62 13.10 -9.14
N ILE A 85 12.57 12.03 -8.32
CA ILE A 85 12.56 10.64 -8.81
C ILE A 85 11.14 10.19 -9.08
N ASN A 86 10.87 9.73 -10.30
CA ASN A 86 9.54 9.35 -10.74
C ASN A 86 9.57 8.09 -11.64
N THR A 87 8.39 7.50 -11.86
CA THR A 87 8.19 6.33 -12.73
C THR A 87 9.08 5.14 -12.34
N ILE A 88 9.06 4.76 -11.06
CA ILE A 88 9.82 3.62 -10.57
C ILE A 88 9.10 2.33 -10.98
N ILE A 89 9.78 1.46 -11.72
CA ILE A 89 9.26 0.17 -12.14
C ILE A 89 10.30 -0.89 -11.84
N ILE A 90 9.87 -2.01 -11.26
CA ILE A 90 10.70 -3.19 -11.08
C ILE A 90 9.92 -4.41 -11.57
N GLN A 91 10.46 -5.09 -12.57
CA GLN A 91 9.83 -6.21 -13.24
C GLN A 91 10.91 -7.18 -13.73
N LYS A 92 10.53 -8.41 -14.11
CA LYS A 92 11.47 -9.31 -14.79
C LYS A 92 11.87 -8.74 -16.15
N THR A 93 13.15 -8.85 -16.50
CA THR A 93 13.64 -8.44 -17.81
C THR A 93 12.84 -9.15 -18.91
N ASN A 94 12.34 -8.38 -19.89
CA ASN A 94 11.51 -8.85 -21.01
C ASN A 94 10.13 -9.43 -20.65
N VAL A 95 9.65 -9.27 -19.41
CA VAL A 95 8.29 -9.67 -19.03
C VAL A 95 7.57 -8.48 -18.41
N GLU A 96 6.93 -7.68 -19.26
CA GLU A 96 6.17 -6.51 -18.85
C GLU A 96 5.09 -6.87 -17.83
N LEU A 97 4.86 -5.97 -16.87
CA LEU A 97 3.84 -6.11 -15.82
C LEU A 97 4.06 -7.29 -14.86
N SER A 98 5.22 -7.94 -14.88
CA SER A 98 5.53 -9.01 -13.92
C SER A 98 5.79 -8.46 -12.52
N LEU A 99 5.53 -9.28 -11.50
CA LEU A 99 5.92 -8.98 -10.14
C LEU A 99 7.45 -9.12 -9.97
N PRO A 100 8.09 -8.35 -9.07
CA PRO A 100 9.53 -8.43 -8.82
C PRO A 100 9.89 -9.66 -7.98
N ILE A 101 9.74 -10.84 -8.58
CA ILE A 101 9.90 -12.15 -7.94
C ILE A 101 10.65 -13.05 -8.90
N ILE A 102 11.84 -13.52 -8.54
CA ILE A 102 12.64 -14.44 -9.38
C ILE A 102 13.09 -15.66 -8.58
N ALA A 103 13.30 -16.77 -9.29
CA ALA A 103 13.81 -18.00 -8.67
C ALA A 103 15.32 -17.89 -8.45
N LEU A 104 15.79 -18.34 -7.28
CA LEU A 104 17.21 -18.50 -6.99
C LEU A 104 17.84 -19.46 -7.99
N ASN A 105 19.07 -19.17 -8.44
CA ASN A 105 19.81 -19.96 -9.44
C ASN A 105 19.10 -20.11 -10.80
N SER A 106 18.13 -19.24 -11.11
CA SER A 106 17.55 -19.15 -12.45
C SER A 106 18.30 -18.13 -13.32
N ASN A 107 18.00 -18.11 -14.61
CA ASN A 107 18.48 -17.05 -15.53
C ASN A 107 17.58 -15.81 -15.51
N ASP A 108 16.54 -15.79 -14.67
CA ASP A 108 15.66 -14.64 -14.55
C ASP A 108 16.42 -13.48 -13.89
N LYS A 109 16.20 -12.28 -14.40
CA LYS A 109 16.73 -11.04 -13.84
C LYS A 109 15.61 -10.04 -13.66
N LEU A 110 15.80 -9.11 -12.74
CA LEU A 110 14.95 -7.96 -12.53
C LEU A 110 15.57 -6.74 -13.21
N LEU A 111 14.74 -5.95 -13.84
CA LEU A 111 15.04 -4.64 -14.39
C LEU A 111 14.34 -3.60 -13.51
N LEU A 112 15.13 -2.77 -12.83
CA LEU A 112 14.68 -1.53 -12.20
C LEU A 112 14.82 -0.40 -13.23
N GLU A 113 13.76 0.38 -13.40
CA GLU A 113 13.72 1.58 -14.24
C GLU A 113 13.20 2.75 -13.38
N PHE A 114 13.79 3.94 -13.53
CA PHE A 114 13.27 5.17 -12.94
C PHE A 114 13.77 6.41 -13.70
N ASP A 115 13.08 7.53 -13.56
CA ASP A 115 13.49 8.81 -14.13
C ASP A 115 13.92 9.79 -13.03
N ASP A 116 14.97 10.55 -13.32
CA ASP A 116 15.34 11.76 -12.59
C ASP A 116 14.91 13.01 -13.36
N LEU A 117 13.93 13.74 -12.81
CA LEU A 117 13.33 14.92 -13.42
C LEU A 117 14.16 16.21 -13.28
N ASP A 118 15.23 16.22 -12.48
CA ASP A 118 16.15 17.36 -12.45
C ASP A 118 17.01 17.41 -13.72
N ALA A 119 17.06 16.29 -14.46
CA ALA A 119 17.79 16.12 -15.71
C ALA A 119 19.30 16.43 -15.63
N ASN A 120 19.84 16.41 -14.42
CA ASN A 120 21.27 16.55 -14.15
C ASN A 120 21.84 15.17 -13.88
N TYR A 121 22.97 14.84 -14.51
CA TYR A 121 23.62 13.57 -14.25
C TYR A 121 23.96 13.44 -12.76
N GLN A 122 23.44 12.38 -12.16
CA GLN A 122 23.74 11.97 -10.82
C GLN A 122 24.29 10.55 -10.84
N GLU A 123 25.38 10.33 -10.13
CA GLU A 123 25.91 8.98 -9.90
C GLU A 123 25.09 8.32 -8.79
N TYR A 124 24.22 7.40 -9.17
CA TYR A 124 23.42 6.60 -8.25
C TYR A 124 24.13 5.29 -7.93
N LYS A 125 24.11 4.93 -6.66
CA LYS A 125 24.60 3.66 -6.13
C LYS A 125 23.46 2.79 -5.66
N TYR A 126 23.66 1.48 -5.66
CA TYR A 126 22.71 0.53 -5.13
C TYR A 126 23.33 -0.49 -4.18
N SER A 127 22.51 -0.99 -3.26
CA SER A 127 22.85 -2.10 -2.38
C SER A 127 21.60 -2.89 -2.00
N LEU A 128 21.80 -4.10 -1.47
CA LEU A 128 20.71 -5.00 -1.08
C LEU A 128 20.69 -5.27 0.42
N ILE A 129 19.50 -5.25 1.02
CA ILE A 129 19.26 -5.63 2.40
C ILE A 129 18.37 -6.87 2.41
N HIS A 130 18.87 -7.98 2.97
CA HIS A 130 18.06 -9.18 3.17
C HIS A 130 17.10 -8.98 4.36
N CYS A 131 15.85 -9.38 4.17
CA CYS A 131 14.76 -9.20 5.13
C CYS A 131 14.06 -10.55 5.43
N ASN A 132 13.50 -10.64 6.62
CA ASN A 132 12.58 -11.70 7.04
C ASN A 132 11.21 -11.56 6.35
N ALA A 133 10.34 -12.54 6.59
CA ALA A 133 8.99 -12.60 6.01
C ALA A 133 8.13 -11.36 6.33
N ASP A 134 8.41 -10.70 7.46
CA ASP A 134 7.74 -9.49 7.94
C ASP A 134 8.43 -8.18 7.50
N TRP A 135 9.40 -8.27 6.59
CA TRP A 135 10.23 -7.16 6.09
C TRP A 135 11.19 -6.54 7.12
N THR A 136 11.34 -7.13 8.31
CA THR A 136 12.44 -6.76 9.21
C THR A 136 13.78 -7.21 8.62
N PRO A 137 14.87 -6.43 8.72
CA PRO A 137 16.19 -6.90 8.34
C PRO A 137 16.53 -8.22 9.03
N SER A 138 17.08 -9.16 8.29
CA SER A 138 17.59 -10.39 8.91
C SER A 138 18.92 -10.12 9.63
N GLU A 139 19.31 -11.03 10.50
CA GLU A 139 20.61 -11.01 11.17
C GLU A 139 21.78 -11.49 10.27
N LEU A 140 21.53 -11.76 8.99
CA LEU A 140 22.56 -12.19 8.05
C LEU A 140 23.53 -11.04 7.73
N GLU A 141 24.82 -11.36 7.79
CA GLU A 141 25.87 -10.52 7.23
C GLU A 141 25.83 -10.57 5.69
N LYS A 142 26.28 -9.50 5.03
CA LYS A 142 26.24 -9.39 3.55
C LYS A 142 26.96 -10.54 2.85
N THR A 143 28.06 -11.02 3.43
CA THR A 143 28.83 -12.17 2.94
C THR A 143 28.04 -13.48 2.92
N GLU A 144 26.95 -13.58 3.69
CA GLU A 144 26.15 -14.80 3.78
C GLU A 144 25.08 -14.90 2.69
N TYR A 145 24.68 -13.77 2.10
CA TYR A 145 23.59 -13.71 1.12
C TYR A 145 23.94 -13.02 -0.21
N LEU A 146 25.12 -12.40 -0.32
CA LEU A 146 25.63 -11.77 -1.54
C LEU A 146 27.04 -12.28 -1.88
N GLU A 147 27.28 -12.45 -3.17
CA GLU A 147 28.60 -12.63 -3.76
C GLU A 147 28.92 -11.45 -4.69
N GLY A 148 30.17 -10.98 -4.68
CA GLY A 148 30.61 -9.82 -5.44
C GLY A 148 30.72 -8.55 -4.59
N PHE A 149 30.44 -7.39 -5.19
CA PHE A 149 30.50 -6.09 -4.54
C PHE A 149 29.17 -5.72 -3.89
N TYR A 150 29.19 -5.33 -2.62
CA TYR A 150 27.97 -5.00 -1.85
C TYR A 150 27.41 -3.61 -2.12
N GLU A 151 28.14 -2.82 -2.90
CA GLU A 151 27.81 -1.47 -3.33
C GLU A 151 28.34 -1.30 -4.74
N ASN A 152 27.46 -0.91 -5.66
CA ASN A 152 27.76 -0.74 -7.07
C ASN A 152 27.10 0.53 -7.60
N ILE A 153 27.62 1.05 -8.71
CA ILE A 153 27.08 2.23 -9.39
C ILE A 153 26.10 1.78 -10.49
N ILE A 154 25.05 2.56 -10.72
CA ILE A 154 24.16 2.41 -11.86
C ILE A 154 24.78 3.13 -13.06
N SER A 155 25.28 2.37 -14.03
CA SER A 155 25.97 2.91 -15.22
C SER A 155 25.06 3.21 -16.39
N GLU A 156 23.94 2.51 -16.51
CA GLU A 156 23.03 2.63 -17.65
C GLU A 156 22.06 3.78 -17.44
N TYR A 157 22.22 4.82 -18.26
CA TYR A 157 21.32 5.97 -18.26
C TYR A 157 21.22 6.60 -19.65
N GLU A 158 20.07 7.21 -19.94
CA GLU A 158 19.79 7.87 -21.21
C GLU A 158 18.96 9.15 -20.99
N HIS A 159 19.25 10.21 -21.74
CA HIS A 159 18.48 11.46 -21.66
C HIS A 159 17.13 11.36 -22.39
N SER A 160 16.12 12.04 -21.85
CA SER A 160 14.83 12.22 -22.51
C SER A 160 14.96 12.87 -23.89
N ILE A 161 14.10 12.49 -24.83
CA ILE A 161 14.13 12.92 -26.24
C ILE A 161 12.80 13.60 -26.59
N ASN A 162 12.85 14.85 -27.06
CA ASN A 162 11.70 15.62 -27.54
C ASN A 162 10.54 15.76 -26.53
N THR A 163 10.85 15.78 -25.24
CA THR A 163 9.89 16.02 -24.15
C THR A 163 10.01 17.46 -23.65
N ILE A 164 8.93 17.99 -23.09
CA ILE A 164 8.88 19.30 -22.44
C ILE A 164 9.47 19.21 -21.04
N GLN A 165 9.15 18.15 -20.29
CA GLN A 165 9.88 17.78 -19.09
C GLN A 165 11.18 17.08 -19.48
N PRO A 166 12.36 17.69 -19.29
CA PRO A 166 13.61 16.97 -19.42
C PRO A 166 13.75 15.96 -18.26
N TYR A 167 14.34 14.81 -18.52
CA TYR A 167 14.71 13.84 -17.49
C TYR A 167 15.90 12.99 -17.94
N ILE A 168 16.53 12.32 -16.99
CA ILE A 168 17.47 11.21 -17.25
C ILE A 168 16.79 9.93 -16.81
N HIS A 169 16.69 8.97 -17.72
CA HIS A 169 16.18 7.65 -17.45
C HIS A 169 17.32 6.73 -17.03
N TYR A 170 17.17 6.02 -15.90
CA TYR A 170 18.16 5.09 -15.36
C TYR A 170 17.63 3.66 -15.40
N GLU A 171 18.53 2.73 -15.72
CA GLU A 171 18.22 1.30 -15.74
C GLU A 171 19.22 0.50 -14.89
N LEU A 172 18.72 -0.49 -14.16
CA LEU A 172 19.54 -1.43 -13.42
C LEU A 172 19.00 -2.84 -13.60
N GLU A 173 19.80 -3.70 -14.25
CA GLU A 173 19.55 -5.13 -14.34
C GLU A 173 20.31 -5.88 -13.24
N PHE A 174 19.61 -6.72 -12.46
CA PHE A 174 20.20 -7.52 -11.38
C PHE A 174 19.42 -8.84 -11.15
N PRO A 175 20.05 -9.91 -10.64
CA PRO A 175 21.49 -10.08 -10.38
C PRO A 175 22.36 -9.90 -11.64
N ASN A 176 23.61 -9.49 -11.45
CA ASN A 176 24.56 -9.20 -12.54
C ASN A 176 25.98 -9.69 -12.20
N GLN A 177 26.96 -9.32 -13.03
CA GLN A 177 28.35 -9.78 -12.87
C GLN A 177 29.01 -9.28 -11.58
N ASP A 178 28.57 -8.14 -11.07
CA ASP A 178 29.14 -7.48 -9.90
C ASP A 178 28.43 -7.86 -8.60
N LEU A 179 27.16 -8.30 -8.69
CA LEU A 179 26.34 -8.64 -7.55
C LEU A 179 25.45 -9.86 -7.84
N ASN A 180 25.77 -10.97 -7.17
CA ASN A 180 24.97 -12.19 -7.21
C ASN A 180 24.30 -12.45 -5.85
N ILE A 181 23.08 -13.01 -5.89
CA ILE A 181 22.27 -13.31 -4.71
C ILE A 181 22.31 -14.83 -4.45
N THR A 182 22.63 -15.24 -3.23
CA THR A 182 22.86 -16.66 -2.88
C THR A 182 21.84 -17.25 -1.92
N LYS A 183 20.92 -16.45 -1.39
CA LYS A 183 19.88 -16.88 -0.45
C LYS A 183 18.49 -16.50 -0.96
N THR A 184 17.50 -17.29 -0.56
CA THR A 184 16.09 -16.94 -0.75
C THR A 184 15.60 -16.09 0.39
N GLY A 185 14.53 -15.34 0.16
CA GLY A 185 13.91 -14.47 1.14
C GLY A 185 13.42 -13.17 0.52
N ASN A 186 13.19 -12.20 1.40
CA ASN A 186 12.79 -10.86 1.04
C ASN A 186 14.03 -9.99 0.86
N TYR A 187 14.01 -9.11 -0.14
CA TYR A 187 15.11 -8.19 -0.38
C TYR A 187 14.59 -6.77 -0.58
N LEU A 188 15.26 -5.83 0.07
CA LEU A 188 15.10 -4.41 -0.20
C LEU A 188 16.26 -3.95 -1.08
N LEU A 189 15.96 -3.49 -2.29
CA LEU A 189 16.86 -2.74 -3.14
C LEU A 189 16.88 -1.29 -2.66
N LEU A 190 18.05 -0.79 -2.30
CA LEU A 190 18.25 0.57 -1.83
C LEU A 190 19.11 1.35 -2.82
N ILE A 191 18.59 2.47 -3.31
CA ILE A 191 19.32 3.42 -4.18
C ILE A 191 19.66 4.68 -3.39
N TYR A 192 20.89 5.17 -3.55
CA TYR A 192 21.42 6.33 -2.83
C TYR A 192 22.55 6.99 -3.62
N ILE A 193 23.00 8.17 -3.22
CA ILE A 193 24.06 8.92 -3.92
C ILE A 193 25.44 8.71 -3.24
N ASP A 194 25.58 9.15 -2.00
CA ASP A 194 26.87 9.14 -1.29
C ASP A 194 26.93 8.02 -0.23
N ASP A 195 26.37 8.32 0.95
CA ASP A 195 26.40 7.48 2.15
C ASP A 195 24.98 7.05 2.51
N LYS A 196 24.69 5.76 2.41
CA LYS A 196 23.37 5.17 2.66
C LYS A 196 22.90 5.26 4.13
N GLU A 197 23.80 5.50 5.07
CA GLU A 197 23.44 5.67 6.49
C GLU A 197 22.77 7.04 6.75
N LYS A 198 22.92 7.97 5.80
CA LYS A 198 22.35 9.31 5.85
C LYS A 198 21.07 9.36 5.03
N VAL A 199 19.96 9.65 5.69
CA VAL A 199 18.64 9.63 5.06
C VAL A 199 18.53 10.65 3.92
N GLU A 200 19.22 11.78 4.03
CA GLU A 200 19.27 12.79 2.98
C GLU A 200 19.93 12.29 1.68
N ASN A 201 20.68 11.19 1.72
CA ASN A 201 21.31 10.58 0.55
C ASN A 201 20.48 9.44 -0.05
N LEU A 202 19.45 8.97 0.65
CA LEU A 202 18.54 7.95 0.12
C LEU A 202 17.73 8.55 -1.04
N VAL A 203 17.52 7.72 -2.05
CA VAL A 203 16.85 8.11 -3.30
C VAL A 203 15.52 7.37 -3.39
N LEU A 204 15.57 6.04 -3.37
CA LEU A 204 14.40 5.16 -3.32
C LEU A 204 14.73 3.82 -2.67
N SER A 205 13.71 3.14 -2.17
CA SER A 205 13.76 1.74 -1.74
C SER A 205 12.66 0.94 -2.46
N LYS A 206 12.97 -0.27 -2.93
CA LYS A 206 12.01 -1.18 -3.58
C LYS A 206 12.15 -2.61 -3.10
N ARG A 207 11.02 -3.25 -2.82
CA ARG A 207 10.89 -4.64 -2.40
C ARG A 207 10.92 -5.58 -3.60
N PHE A 208 11.68 -6.67 -3.48
CA PHE A 208 11.61 -7.81 -4.39
C PHE A 208 11.82 -9.12 -3.63
N LEU A 209 11.50 -10.24 -4.27
CA LEU A 209 11.49 -11.56 -3.66
C LEU A 209 12.37 -12.54 -4.44
N ILE A 210 13.14 -13.35 -3.71
CA ILE A 210 13.92 -14.45 -4.26
C ILE A 210 13.41 -15.75 -3.65
N TYR A 211 12.93 -16.69 -4.48
CA TYR A 211 12.34 -17.95 -4.00
C TYR A 211 13.10 -19.17 -4.53
N ASP A 212 12.93 -20.32 -3.88
CA ASP A 212 13.40 -21.62 -4.36
C ASP A 212 12.21 -22.58 -4.36
N SER A 213 11.85 -23.21 -5.46
CA SER A 213 10.65 -24.06 -5.54
C SER A 213 10.86 -25.43 -4.87
N LYS A 214 10.84 -25.46 -3.53
CA LYS A 214 10.96 -26.72 -2.76
C LYS A 214 9.60 -27.35 -2.48
N LEU A 215 8.54 -26.54 -2.45
CA LEU A 215 7.18 -26.96 -2.16
C LEU A 215 6.26 -26.79 -3.37
N ASN A 216 5.24 -27.65 -3.46
CA ASN A 216 4.13 -27.47 -4.40
C ASN A 216 2.92 -26.91 -3.67
N ILE A 217 2.31 -25.85 -4.23
CA ILE A 217 1.14 -25.18 -3.68
C ILE A 217 -0.01 -25.36 -4.66
N GLU A 218 -1.07 -26.02 -4.21
CA GLU A 218 -2.33 -26.11 -4.96
C GLU A 218 -3.31 -25.12 -4.34
N ALA A 219 -3.77 -24.15 -5.13
CA ALA A 219 -4.64 -23.08 -4.66
C ALA A 219 -5.91 -22.97 -5.51
N ASN A 220 -7.00 -22.52 -4.89
CA ASN A 220 -8.28 -22.30 -5.52
C ASN A 220 -8.92 -21.03 -4.93
N VAL A 221 -9.16 -20.04 -5.79
CA VAL A 221 -9.92 -18.84 -5.44
C VAL A 221 -11.38 -19.13 -5.70
N LYS A 222 -12.20 -19.01 -4.66
CA LYS A 222 -13.64 -19.22 -4.75
C LYS A 222 -14.40 -18.11 -4.06
N ARG A 223 -15.71 -18.10 -4.28
CA ARG A 223 -16.63 -17.27 -3.53
C ARG A 223 -16.61 -17.65 -2.05
N ALA A 224 -16.65 -16.67 -1.16
CA ALA A 224 -16.64 -16.92 0.29
C ALA A 224 -17.75 -17.87 0.75
N THR A 225 -17.41 -18.76 1.67
CA THR A 225 -18.28 -19.82 2.19
C THR A 225 -19.38 -19.25 3.11
N LEU A 226 -19.06 -18.23 3.91
CA LEU A 226 -20.03 -17.58 4.79
C LEU A 226 -21.07 -16.79 4.01
N ILE A 227 -22.35 -16.99 4.37
CA ILE A 227 -23.51 -16.40 3.66
C ILE A 227 -23.43 -14.86 3.62
N GLU A 228 -22.97 -14.23 4.70
CA GLU A 228 -22.85 -12.77 4.82
C GLU A 228 -21.81 -12.18 3.85
N ASP A 229 -20.78 -12.96 3.51
CA ASP A 229 -19.66 -12.55 2.67
C ASP A 229 -19.77 -13.04 1.22
N LYS A 230 -20.69 -13.99 0.98
CA LYS A 230 -20.82 -14.78 -0.24
C LYS A 230 -21.01 -13.97 -1.54
N ASN A 231 -21.46 -12.73 -1.48
CA ASN A 231 -21.64 -11.89 -2.69
C ASN A 231 -20.54 -10.84 -2.85
N TYR A 232 -19.64 -10.73 -1.88
CA TYR A 232 -18.75 -9.58 -1.72
C TYR A 232 -17.28 -9.98 -1.64
N LYS A 233 -17.00 -11.18 -1.13
CA LYS A 233 -15.64 -11.62 -0.78
C LYS A 233 -15.21 -12.88 -1.52
N GLN A 234 -13.90 -13.02 -1.61
CA GLN A 234 -13.22 -14.16 -2.22
C GLN A 234 -12.42 -14.90 -1.13
N GLU A 235 -12.52 -16.22 -1.13
CA GLU A 235 -11.86 -17.15 -0.21
C GLU A 235 -10.77 -17.90 -0.96
N ILE A 236 -9.57 -17.94 -0.38
CA ILE A 236 -8.36 -18.44 -1.02
C ILE A 236 -7.99 -19.74 -0.30
N ASP A 237 -8.53 -20.84 -0.80
CA ASP A 237 -8.23 -22.18 -0.30
C ASP A 237 -6.93 -22.67 -0.92
N PHE A 238 -6.06 -23.28 -0.12
CA PHE A 238 -4.84 -23.86 -0.64
C PHE A 238 -4.33 -25.01 0.23
N SER A 239 -3.49 -25.84 -0.38
CA SER A 239 -2.73 -26.87 0.30
C SER A 239 -1.27 -26.87 -0.14
N ILE A 240 -0.40 -27.26 0.78
CA ILE A 240 1.04 -27.34 0.55
C ILE A 240 1.44 -28.82 0.62
N ASP A 241 2.06 -29.32 -0.45
CA ASP A 241 2.66 -30.66 -0.49
C ASP A 241 4.13 -30.58 -0.04
N THR A 242 4.45 -31.28 1.06
CA THR A 242 5.77 -31.34 1.69
C THR A 242 6.51 -32.65 1.39
N LYS A 243 6.04 -33.47 0.45
CA LYS A 243 6.59 -34.81 0.17
C LYS A 243 8.09 -34.79 -0.17
N ASN A 244 8.56 -33.75 -0.84
CA ASN A 244 9.96 -33.61 -1.24
C ASN A 244 10.78 -32.68 -0.31
N PHE A 245 10.17 -32.14 0.75
CA PHE A 245 10.82 -31.24 1.68
C PHE A 245 10.26 -31.42 3.09
N SER A 246 11.03 -32.10 3.94
CA SER A 246 10.59 -32.45 5.30
C SER A 246 10.53 -31.24 6.21
N ILE A 247 9.35 -31.00 6.80
CA ILE A 247 9.10 -29.91 7.75
C ILE A 247 8.70 -30.52 9.09
N ASN A 248 9.58 -30.40 10.09
CA ASN A 248 9.39 -31.05 11.39
C ASN A 248 8.18 -30.48 12.16
N ASN A 249 8.03 -29.15 12.18
CA ASN A 249 6.91 -28.51 12.84
C ASN A 249 6.31 -27.41 11.95
N PRO A 250 5.37 -27.75 11.05
CA PRO A 250 4.80 -26.76 10.11
C PRO A 250 4.02 -25.65 10.83
N TYR A 251 3.53 -25.86 12.05
CA TYR A 251 2.85 -24.81 12.82
C TYR A 251 3.81 -23.74 13.33
N ARG A 252 5.07 -24.07 13.55
CA ARG A 252 6.09 -23.12 14.05
C ARG A 252 6.99 -22.62 12.94
N ASP A 253 7.43 -23.53 12.09
CA ASP A 253 8.54 -23.32 11.15
C ASP A 253 8.06 -22.65 9.85
N LEU A 254 6.74 -22.69 9.55
CA LEU A 254 6.16 -22.00 8.41
C LEU A 254 5.48 -20.68 8.77
N LYS A 255 5.67 -19.70 7.90
CA LYS A 255 4.92 -18.44 7.85
C LYS A 255 4.32 -18.30 6.46
N ILE A 256 3.02 -18.06 6.41
CA ILE A 256 2.29 -17.85 5.16
C ILE A 256 1.96 -16.37 5.03
N VAL A 257 2.14 -15.83 3.82
CA VAL A 257 1.67 -14.50 3.44
C VAL A 257 0.81 -14.65 2.18
N ILE A 258 -0.43 -14.17 2.21
CA ILE A 258 -1.30 -14.10 1.04
C ILE A 258 -1.52 -12.64 0.70
N ARG A 259 -1.37 -12.29 -0.58
CA ARG A 259 -1.45 -10.93 -1.07
C ARG A 259 -2.41 -10.81 -2.26
N LYS A 260 -3.26 -9.79 -2.25
CA LYS A 260 -4.16 -9.45 -3.36
C LYS A 260 -3.56 -8.32 -4.22
N ASN A 261 -3.57 -8.45 -5.54
CA ASN A 261 -3.22 -7.40 -6.53
C ASN A 261 -1.92 -6.62 -6.21
N ALA A 262 -0.88 -7.33 -5.77
CA ALA A 262 0.42 -6.76 -5.36
C ALA A 262 0.43 -5.85 -4.10
N ARG A 263 -0.70 -5.68 -3.41
CA ARG A 263 -0.85 -4.78 -2.25
C ARG A 263 -0.23 -5.30 -0.96
N TRP A 264 0.72 -4.59 -0.37
CA TRP A 264 1.30 -4.99 0.92
C TRP A 264 0.45 -4.59 2.13
N ASP A 265 -0.45 -3.61 1.99
CA ASP A 265 -1.19 -3.03 3.11
C ASP A 265 -2.26 -3.96 3.70
N ASN A 266 -2.81 -4.87 2.90
CA ASN A 266 -3.92 -5.74 3.28
C ASN A 266 -3.58 -7.24 3.28
N VAL A 267 -2.30 -7.59 3.46
CA VAL A 267 -1.87 -8.99 3.43
C VAL A 267 -2.49 -9.82 4.57
N ILE A 268 -2.84 -11.06 4.25
CA ILE A 268 -3.22 -12.07 5.26
C ILE A 268 -1.96 -12.81 5.67
N THR A 269 -1.69 -12.86 6.97
CA THR A 269 -0.51 -13.53 7.55
C THR A 269 -0.91 -14.41 8.73
N ASN A 270 0.06 -15.08 9.36
CA ASN A 270 -0.13 -15.88 10.57
C ASN A 270 -1.11 -17.06 10.44
N LEU A 271 -1.40 -17.50 9.21
CA LEU A 271 -2.17 -18.71 8.97
C LEU A 271 -1.37 -19.94 9.40
N LYS A 272 -2.08 -20.92 9.96
CA LYS A 272 -1.53 -22.22 10.34
C LYS A 272 -2.23 -23.32 9.54
N PRO A 273 -1.64 -24.51 9.36
CA PRO A 273 -2.39 -25.61 8.78
C PRO A 273 -3.63 -25.88 9.65
N LYS A 274 -4.82 -25.93 9.04
CA LYS A 274 -6.05 -26.38 9.72
C LYS A 274 -6.00 -27.88 9.99
N LEU A 275 -5.38 -28.62 9.06
CA LEU A 275 -5.19 -30.06 9.14
C LEU A 275 -3.86 -30.45 8.49
N VAL A 276 -3.19 -31.45 9.06
CA VAL A 276 -2.01 -32.10 8.46
C VAL A 276 -2.40 -33.54 8.10
N ARG A 277 -2.34 -33.91 6.82
CA ARG A 277 -2.68 -35.24 6.30
C ARG A 277 -1.48 -35.85 5.60
N GLY A 278 -0.68 -36.64 6.32
CA GLY A 278 0.59 -37.13 5.77
C GLY A 278 1.48 -35.95 5.39
N ASP A 279 1.84 -35.86 4.11
CA ASP A 279 2.69 -34.80 3.55
C ASP A 279 1.88 -33.57 3.04
N VAL A 280 0.58 -33.48 3.34
CA VAL A 280 -0.26 -32.36 2.88
C VAL A 280 -0.67 -31.48 4.06
N LEU A 281 -0.35 -30.19 3.96
CA LEU A 281 -0.80 -29.14 4.89
C LEU A 281 -2.01 -28.43 4.29
N ASP A 282 -3.16 -28.53 4.94
CA ASP A 282 -4.44 -28.01 4.46
C ASP A 282 -4.75 -26.65 5.10
N TYR A 283 -4.99 -25.61 4.30
CA TYR A 283 -5.29 -24.24 4.73
C TYR A 283 -6.70 -23.81 4.29
N ASN A 284 -7.66 -24.74 4.28
CA ASN A 284 -9.05 -24.47 3.91
C ASN A 284 -9.82 -23.84 5.08
N TYR A 285 -9.63 -22.53 5.24
CA TYR A 285 -10.33 -21.70 6.20
C TYR A 285 -11.62 -21.13 5.60
N ASP A 286 -12.57 -20.74 6.46
CA ASP A 286 -13.83 -20.13 6.02
C ASP A 286 -13.88 -18.62 6.30
N ARG A 287 -12.87 -18.08 7.01
CA ARG A 287 -12.83 -16.68 7.50
C ARG A 287 -11.45 -16.05 7.36
N GLU A 288 -10.41 -16.79 7.74
CA GLU A 288 -9.05 -16.26 7.93
C GLU A 288 -8.33 -16.00 6.61
N ASN A 289 -8.72 -16.67 5.53
CA ASN A 289 -8.17 -16.58 4.17
C ASN A 289 -9.13 -15.85 3.20
N VAL A 290 -9.96 -14.94 3.72
CA VAL A 290 -11.02 -14.26 2.98
C VAL A 290 -10.67 -12.79 2.74
N PHE A 291 -10.64 -12.39 1.48
CA PHE A 291 -10.42 -11.01 1.05
C PHE A 291 -11.73 -10.36 0.59
N SER A 292 -11.84 -9.04 0.73
CA SER A 292 -12.81 -8.27 -0.06
C SER A 292 -12.57 -8.55 -1.55
N GLY A 293 -13.63 -8.85 -2.30
CA GLY A 293 -13.53 -9.03 -3.75
C GLY A 293 -13.20 -7.72 -4.46
N GLY A 294 -13.53 -6.57 -3.87
CA GLY A 294 -13.26 -5.26 -4.45
C GLY A 294 -14.03 -5.02 -5.75
N ASN A 295 -13.44 -4.27 -6.67
CA ASN A 295 -14.00 -3.99 -7.98
C ASN A 295 -12.86 -3.83 -8.99
N GLU A 296 -13.15 -3.97 -10.28
CA GLU A 296 -12.16 -3.75 -11.35
C GLU A 296 -11.57 -2.34 -11.23
N TYR A 297 -10.27 -2.17 -11.42
CA TYR A 297 -9.62 -0.87 -11.38
C TYR A 297 -10.17 0.09 -12.44
N ARG A 298 -10.17 1.38 -12.09
CA ARG A 298 -10.41 2.46 -13.06
C ARG A 298 -9.16 2.63 -13.90
N GLU A 299 -9.32 3.15 -15.12
CA GLU A 299 -8.19 3.37 -16.02
C GLU A 299 -7.95 4.84 -16.34
N VAL A 300 -6.68 5.21 -16.48
CA VAL A 300 -6.21 6.41 -17.15
C VAL A 300 -5.36 5.99 -18.33
N ASP A 301 -5.83 6.27 -19.54
CA ASP A 301 -5.11 5.98 -20.77
C ASP A 301 -4.62 7.28 -21.41
N ILE A 302 -3.36 7.64 -21.13
CA ILE A 302 -2.66 8.82 -21.65
C ILE A 302 -1.47 8.42 -22.53
N LYS A 303 -1.55 7.27 -23.21
CA LYS A 303 -0.51 6.80 -24.12
C LYS A 303 -0.27 7.75 -25.31
N SER A 304 -1.25 8.59 -25.64
CA SER A 304 -1.11 9.70 -26.57
C SER A 304 -1.74 10.96 -25.98
N LEU A 305 -1.13 12.11 -26.24
CA LEU A 305 -1.68 13.43 -25.87
C LEU A 305 -2.42 14.10 -27.03
N LYS A 306 -2.52 13.44 -28.19
CA LYS A 306 -3.15 13.99 -29.40
C LYS A 306 -4.65 13.76 -29.47
N TYR A 307 -5.16 12.79 -28.73
CA TYR A 307 -6.57 12.42 -28.73
C TYR A 307 -7.05 12.08 -27.32
N GLN A 308 -8.36 12.12 -27.10
CA GLN A 308 -9.00 11.82 -25.83
C GLN A 308 -9.46 10.35 -25.82
N THR A 309 -9.06 9.60 -24.79
CA THR A 309 -9.56 8.26 -24.50
C THR A 309 -10.84 8.32 -23.66
N MET A 310 -11.47 7.17 -23.38
CA MET A 310 -12.81 7.10 -22.79
C MET A 310 -13.00 7.92 -21.51
N ASN A 311 -12.00 7.94 -20.62
CA ASN A 311 -12.07 8.60 -19.32
C ASN A 311 -11.47 10.02 -19.30
N ILE A 312 -10.99 10.53 -20.44
CA ILE A 312 -10.39 11.85 -20.54
C ILE A 312 -11.44 12.86 -20.99
N GLN A 313 -11.71 13.85 -20.14
CA GLN A 313 -12.59 14.96 -20.47
C GLN A 313 -11.90 15.97 -21.39
N ASN A 314 -10.63 16.31 -21.11
CA ASN A 314 -9.87 17.25 -21.92
C ASN A 314 -8.36 17.12 -21.72
N ILE A 315 -7.60 17.46 -22.75
CA ILE A 315 -6.14 17.62 -22.72
C ILE A 315 -5.82 19.05 -23.12
N LYS A 316 -5.12 19.78 -22.26
CA LYS A 316 -4.76 21.19 -22.49
C LYS A 316 -3.28 21.40 -22.32
N TYR A 317 -2.68 22.12 -23.26
CA TYR A 317 -1.35 22.68 -23.06
C TYR A 317 -1.48 24.08 -22.43
N GLN A 318 -0.98 24.25 -21.22
CA GLN A 318 -1.06 25.51 -20.49
C GLN A 318 0.12 25.63 -19.53
N GLN A 319 0.62 26.86 -19.33
CA GLN A 319 1.74 27.13 -18.42
C GLN A 319 3.01 26.29 -18.70
N GLY A 320 3.22 25.90 -19.95
CA GLY A 320 4.39 25.10 -20.33
C GLY A 320 4.23 23.60 -20.12
N TYR A 321 3.08 23.09 -19.69
CA TYR A 321 2.85 21.66 -19.47
C TYR A 321 1.54 21.19 -20.08
N TYR A 322 1.45 19.89 -20.33
CA TYR A 322 0.17 19.25 -20.61
C TYR A 322 -0.57 18.97 -19.30
N HIS A 323 -1.86 19.27 -19.31
CA HIS A 323 -2.80 18.95 -18.26
C HIS A 323 -3.92 18.07 -18.83
N VAL A 324 -4.06 16.89 -18.26
CA VAL A 324 -5.10 15.92 -18.61
C VAL A 324 -6.17 15.97 -17.51
N TYR A 325 -7.38 16.36 -17.88
CA TYR A 325 -8.52 16.39 -16.97
C TYR A 325 -9.35 15.14 -17.20
N LEU A 326 -9.48 14.31 -16.17
CA LEU A 326 -10.34 13.12 -16.22
C LEU A 326 -11.80 13.51 -16.10
N LEU A 327 -12.68 12.64 -16.60
CA LEU A 327 -14.11 12.73 -16.32
C LEU A 327 -14.34 12.56 -14.80
N PRO A 328 -15.33 13.27 -14.21
CA PRO A 328 -15.71 13.09 -12.82
C PRO A 328 -16.09 11.64 -12.49
N ASP A 329 -15.34 11.03 -11.57
CA ASP A 329 -15.68 9.73 -11.02
C ASP A 329 -16.82 9.82 -10.01
N LYS A 330 -17.51 8.70 -9.85
CA LYS A 330 -18.57 8.54 -8.85
C LYS A 330 -18.33 7.29 -8.04
N LYS A 331 -18.73 7.34 -6.77
CA LYS A 331 -18.83 6.17 -5.90
C LYS A 331 -19.65 5.08 -6.59
N ARG A 332 -19.16 3.84 -6.55
CA ARG A 332 -19.80 2.67 -7.17
C ARG A 332 -20.09 1.54 -6.19
N SER A 333 -19.94 1.75 -4.87
CA SER A 333 -20.23 0.73 -3.84
C SER A 333 -21.63 0.13 -3.87
N PHE A 334 -22.61 0.79 -4.49
CA PHE A 334 -24.00 0.31 -4.61
C PHE A 334 -24.40 -0.01 -6.05
N LYS A 335 -23.46 -0.01 -7.00
CA LYS A 335 -23.72 -0.40 -8.38
C LYS A 335 -23.64 -1.92 -8.52
N ASN A 336 -24.35 -2.45 -9.51
CA ASN A 336 -24.17 -3.85 -9.90
C ASN A 336 -22.79 -4.04 -10.53
N TYR A 337 -22.23 -5.23 -10.35
CA TYR A 337 -20.95 -5.60 -10.94
C TYR A 337 -21.00 -5.56 -12.48
N SER A 338 -19.90 -5.15 -13.09
CA SER A 338 -19.68 -5.19 -14.53
C SER A 338 -18.23 -5.61 -14.77
N THR A 339 -18.04 -6.63 -15.58
CA THR A 339 -16.70 -7.08 -15.97
C THR A 339 -16.07 -6.04 -16.89
N ILE A 340 -14.94 -5.49 -16.46
CA ILE A 340 -14.09 -4.56 -17.20
C ILE A 340 -12.69 -5.16 -17.12
N LYS A 341 -12.02 -5.31 -18.27
CA LYS A 341 -10.64 -5.79 -18.26
C LYS A 341 -9.73 -4.71 -17.74
N ASP A 342 -8.84 -5.09 -16.84
CA ASP A 342 -7.84 -4.21 -16.27
C ASP A 342 -6.47 -4.94 -16.18
N ILE A 343 -5.50 -4.31 -15.54
CA ILE A 343 -4.18 -4.87 -15.21
C ILE A 343 -3.95 -4.90 -13.68
N ASN A 344 -5.02 -5.11 -12.90
CA ASN A 344 -4.98 -5.28 -11.44
C ASN A 344 -4.21 -4.17 -10.70
N GLY A 345 -4.40 -2.91 -11.11
CA GLY A 345 -3.77 -1.74 -10.47
C GLY A 345 -2.34 -1.46 -10.89
N ARG A 346 -1.80 -2.21 -11.85
CA ARG A 346 -0.46 -1.96 -12.41
C ARG A 346 -0.43 -0.73 -13.31
N GLN A 347 0.77 -0.36 -13.73
CA GLN A 347 1.03 0.71 -14.68
C GLN A 347 1.83 0.19 -15.87
N TYR A 348 1.57 0.75 -17.05
CA TYR A 348 2.25 0.42 -18.29
C TYR A 348 2.72 1.69 -18.99
N ILE A 349 4.04 1.94 -18.97
CA ILE A 349 4.63 3.12 -19.59
C ILE A 349 4.68 2.92 -21.09
N LYS A 350 3.93 3.76 -21.79
CA LYS A 350 3.82 3.69 -23.24
C LYS A 350 3.53 5.07 -23.79
N ASN A 351 4.28 5.43 -24.82
CA ASN A 351 3.97 6.56 -25.68
C ASN A 351 3.74 6.01 -27.09
N GLU A 352 2.49 6.06 -27.56
CA GLU A 352 2.11 5.63 -28.91
C GLU A 352 2.58 6.60 -30.00
N ASP A 353 2.90 7.84 -29.61
CA ASP A 353 3.45 8.86 -30.49
C ASP A 353 4.99 8.81 -30.60
N ALA A 354 5.64 8.00 -29.77
CA ALA A 354 7.09 7.83 -29.78
C ALA A 354 7.56 7.14 -31.06
N LYS A 355 8.71 7.56 -31.59
CA LYS A 355 9.29 6.97 -32.82
C LYS A 355 10.15 5.76 -32.52
N ASN A 356 10.86 5.80 -31.41
CA ASN A 356 11.90 4.82 -31.07
C ASN A 356 11.66 4.22 -29.69
N SER A 357 11.41 5.05 -28.67
CA SER A 357 11.47 4.62 -27.28
C SER A 357 10.44 5.33 -26.42
N SER A 358 9.45 4.58 -25.93
CA SER A 358 8.46 5.12 -24.99
C SER A 358 9.08 5.57 -23.66
N LYS A 359 10.16 4.92 -23.21
CA LYS A 359 10.88 5.30 -21.98
C LYS A 359 11.64 6.63 -22.12
N LEU A 360 12.07 7.02 -23.32
CA LEU A 360 12.82 8.28 -23.54
C LEU A 360 11.97 9.40 -24.13
N GLU A 361 10.94 9.07 -24.89
CA GLU A 361 10.07 10.05 -25.57
C GLU A 361 8.73 10.25 -24.83
N GLY A 362 8.51 9.57 -23.70
CA GLY A 362 7.30 9.74 -22.89
C GLY A 362 7.30 11.09 -22.17
N GLU A 363 6.25 11.89 -22.36
CA GLU A 363 6.06 13.18 -21.71
C GLU A 363 5.54 13.03 -20.28
N TYR A 364 5.92 13.95 -19.37
CA TYR A 364 5.28 14.08 -18.06
C TYR A 364 4.15 15.10 -18.10
N VAL A 365 3.01 14.72 -17.55
CA VAL A 365 1.79 15.52 -17.60
C VAL A 365 1.12 15.61 -16.24
N TYR A 366 0.42 16.70 -15.99
CA TYR A 366 -0.43 16.84 -14.82
C TYR A 366 -1.78 16.18 -15.08
N VAL A 367 -2.07 15.07 -14.39
CA VAL A 367 -3.37 14.40 -14.46
C VAL A 367 -4.23 14.85 -13.28
N HIS A 368 -5.43 15.37 -13.58
CA HIS A 368 -6.38 15.86 -12.60
C HIS A 368 -7.48 14.85 -12.36
N PHE A 369 -7.47 14.27 -11.17
CA PHE A 369 -8.46 13.33 -10.68
C PHE A 369 -9.57 14.08 -9.95
N PHE A 370 -10.80 13.60 -10.09
CA PHE A 370 -11.93 14.18 -9.38
C PHE A 370 -12.98 13.12 -9.05
N LEU A 371 -13.25 12.94 -7.76
CA LEU A 371 -14.30 12.06 -7.25
C LEU A 371 -15.46 12.89 -6.73
N GLU A 372 -16.63 12.80 -7.38
CA GLU A 372 -17.86 13.41 -6.88
C GLU A 372 -18.23 12.82 -5.52
N TYR A 373 -18.37 13.69 -4.52
CA TYR A 373 -18.70 13.27 -3.17
C TYR A 373 -19.44 14.41 -2.41
N PRO A 374 -20.73 14.25 -2.05
CA PRO A 374 -21.56 15.37 -1.59
C PRO A 374 -21.11 16.09 -0.31
N ALA A 375 -20.37 15.41 0.57
CA ALA A 375 -19.91 15.97 1.86
C ALA A 375 -18.54 15.37 2.26
N PRO A 376 -17.65 16.13 2.91
CA PRO A 376 -16.35 15.60 3.32
C PRO A 376 -16.52 14.49 4.39
N LEU A 377 -15.59 13.55 4.38
CA LEU A 377 -15.39 12.54 5.42
C LEU A 377 -14.75 13.16 6.66
N ILE A 378 -15.09 12.61 7.83
CA ILE A 378 -14.61 13.09 9.13
C ILE A 378 -13.63 12.12 9.81
N ASP A 379 -13.75 10.82 9.52
CA ASP A 379 -13.01 9.75 10.22
C ASP A 379 -11.85 9.18 9.39
N GLY A 380 -11.48 9.85 8.30
CA GLY A 380 -10.37 9.43 7.44
C GLY A 380 -10.31 10.20 6.13
N ASP A 381 -9.38 9.78 5.29
CA ASP A 381 -9.03 10.44 4.04
C ASP A 381 -9.23 9.51 2.83
N ILE A 382 -9.41 10.10 1.64
CA ILE A 382 -9.45 9.36 0.37
C ILE A 382 -8.11 9.50 -0.32
N PHE A 383 -7.57 8.37 -0.79
CA PHE A 383 -6.32 8.30 -1.53
C PHE A 383 -6.54 7.66 -2.90
N ILE A 384 -5.75 8.08 -3.88
CA ILE A 384 -5.61 7.39 -5.16
C ILE A 384 -4.62 6.25 -4.98
N MET A 385 -5.08 5.01 -5.21
CA MET A 385 -4.32 3.80 -4.97
C MET A 385 -4.07 3.04 -6.27
N GLY A 386 -2.82 2.67 -6.50
CA GLY A 386 -2.36 1.83 -7.61
C GLY A 386 -0.84 1.91 -7.73
N ALA A 387 -0.26 1.27 -8.73
CA ALA A 387 1.17 1.36 -9.01
C ALA A 387 1.63 2.80 -9.31
N LEU A 388 0.72 3.66 -9.78
CA LEU A 388 1.00 5.09 -10.05
C LEU A 388 1.35 5.90 -8.79
N THR A 389 1.03 5.37 -7.60
CA THR A 389 1.34 5.95 -6.29
C THR A 389 2.18 5.00 -5.44
N ASP A 390 2.83 4.01 -6.06
CA ASP A 390 3.54 2.92 -5.38
C ASP A 390 2.71 2.23 -4.28
N TRP A 391 1.38 2.24 -4.41
CA TRP A 391 0.43 1.73 -3.41
C TRP A 391 0.50 2.42 -2.04
N ASN A 392 1.18 3.57 -1.95
CA ASN A 392 1.39 4.30 -0.71
C ASN A 392 0.24 5.28 -0.42
N PHE A 393 -0.05 5.47 0.88
CA PHE A 393 -1.01 6.44 1.37
C PHE A 393 -0.27 7.65 1.93
N ASP A 394 0.21 8.53 1.05
CA ASP A 394 1.02 9.71 1.40
C ASP A 394 0.41 11.01 0.84
N ASP A 395 1.12 12.12 1.02
CA ASP A 395 0.70 13.44 0.51
C ASP A 395 0.51 13.48 -1.02
N ASN A 396 1.19 12.61 -1.78
CA ASN A 396 1.10 12.57 -3.25
C ASN A 396 -0.15 11.83 -3.71
N SER A 397 -0.63 10.84 -2.95
CA SER A 397 -1.83 10.08 -3.26
C SER A 397 -3.10 10.62 -2.59
N LYS A 398 -2.98 11.46 -1.55
CA LYS A 398 -4.10 12.02 -0.80
C LYS A 398 -4.93 13.00 -1.63
N MET A 399 -6.25 12.79 -1.65
CA MET A 399 -7.19 13.72 -2.27
C MET A 399 -7.72 14.76 -1.28
N LYS A 400 -7.94 15.98 -1.77
CA LYS A 400 -8.44 17.11 -0.98
C LYS A 400 -9.89 17.41 -1.31
N TYR A 401 -10.70 17.64 -0.28
CA TYR A 401 -12.11 17.97 -0.50
C TYR A 401 -12.30 19.40 -1.01
N ASN A 402 -13.07 19.54 -2.09
CA ASN A 402 -13.42 20.79 -2.72
C ASN A 402 -14.88 21.14 -2.45
N TYR A 403 -15.11 22.08 -1.53
CA TYR A 403 -16.46 22.51 -1.14
C TYR A 403 -17.25 23.15 -2.30
N ASN A 404 -16.57 23.82 -3.24
CA ASN A 404 -17.23 24.47 -4.36
C ASN A 404 -17.70 23.44 -5.41
N ARG A 405 -16.90 22.41 -5.64
CA ARG A 405 -17.19 21.34 -6.62
C ARG A 405 -17.94 20.15 -6.03
N LYS A 406 -18.07 20.07 -4.70
CA LYS A 406 -18.67 18.95 -3.95
C LYS A 406 -18.05 17.60 -4.32
N GLY A 407 -16.74 17.50 -4.13
CA GLY A 407 -15.98 16.29 -4.42
C GLY A 407 -14.53 16.42 -4.01
N TYR A 408 -13.80 15.31 -4.11
CA TYR A 408 -12.38 15.25 -3.83
C TYR A 408 -11.57 15.49 -5.11
N ASP A 409 -10.54 16.32 -5.04
CA ASP A 409 -9.59 16.57 -6.13
C ASP A 409 -8.16 16.17 -5.74
N ALA A 410 -7.41 15.72 -6.73
CA ALA A 410 -5.97 15.53 -6.65
C ALA A 410 -5.36 15.74 -8.03
N THR A 411 -4.11 16.20 -8.05
CA THR A 411 -3.32 16.34 -9.27
C THR A 411 -2.04 15.55 -9.09
N ILE A 412 -1.79 14.59 -9.97
CA ILE A 412 -0.58 13.77 -9.97
C ILE A 412 0.22 14.12 -11.23
N TYR A 413 1.52 14.37 -11.06
CA TYR A 413 2.44 14.59 -12.16
C TYR A 413 3.07 13.25 -12.55
N MET A 414 2.75 12.75 -13.75
CA MET A 414 3.05 11.38 -14.13
C MET A 414 3.37 11.27 -15.63
N LYS A 415 4.17 10.28 -15.99
CA LYS A 415 4.59 10.02 -17.37
C LYS A 415 3.44 9.48 -18.23
N GLN A 416 3.50 9.67 -19.55
CA GLN A 416 2.56 9.01 -20.46
C GLN A 416 2.56 7.49 -20.31
N GLY A 417 1.36 6.90 -20.37
CA GLY A 417 1.16 5.47 -20.16
C GLY A 417 -0.31 5.11 -19.96
N TYR A 418 -0.52 3.84 -19.63
CA TYR A 418 -1.79 3.28 -19.20
C TYR A 418 -1.70 2.90 -17.72
N TYR A 419 -2.60 3.44 -16.91
CA TYR A 419 -2.55 3.31 -15.47
C TYR A 419 -3.87 2.79 -14.93
N ASN A 420 -3.79 1.90 -13.96
CA ASN A 420 -4.94 1.49 -13.18
C ASN A 420 -4.92 2.08 -11.79
N TYR A 421 -6.09 2.49 -11.32
CA TYR A 421 -6.25 3.12 -10.02
C TYR A 421 -7.61 2.82 -9.39
N LEU A 422 -7.67 2.98 -8.07
CA LEU A 422 -8.89 2.97 -7.27
C LEU A 422 -8.84 4.12 -6.27
N TYR A 423 -9.99 4.45 -5.71
CA TYR A 423 -10.07 5.29 -4.53
C TYR A 423 -10.13 4.42 -3.26
N ALA A 424 -9.14 4.54 -2.40
CA ALA A 424 -9.09 3.87 -1.11
C ALA A 424 -9.45 4.85 0.02
N PHE A 425 -10.28 4.42 0.95
CA PHE A 425 -10.50 5.13 2.21
C PHE A 425 -9.51 4.62 3.24
N VAL A 426 -8.81 5.53 3.92
CA VAL A 426 -7.91 5.19 5.03
C VAL A 426 -8.43 5.88 6.27
N GLU A 427 -8.81 5.09 7.28
CA GLU A 427 -9.25 5.60 8.57
C GLU A 427 -8.10 6.33 9.28
N ASN A 428 -8.43 7.37 10.04
CA ASN A 428 -7.44 8.15 10.79
C ASN A 428 -6.51 7.23 11.61
N ARG A 429 -5.19 7.42 11.45
CA ARG A 429 -4.11 6.66 12.12
C ARG A 429 -3.97 5.19 11.70
N GLN A 430 -4.65 4.77 10.64
CA GLN A 430 -4.41 3.49 9.98
C GLN A 430 -3.52 3.70 8.75
N ASN A 431 -2.93 2.61 8.26
CA ASN A 431 -2.17 2.59 7.00
C ASN A 431 -2.64 1.45 6.08
N VAL A 432 -3.94 1.15 6.15
CA VAL A 432 -4.61 0.10 5.36
C VAL A 432 -5.75 0.75 4.59
N GLY A 433 -5.78 0.55 3.27
CA GLY A 433 -6.79 1.11 2.40
C GLY A 433 -8.01 0.21 2.28
N ASP A 434 -9.19 0.73 2.61
CA ASP A 434 -10.47 0.10 2.28
C ASP A 434 -10.94 0.59 0.90
N GLU A 435 -10.78 -0.26 -0.13
CA GLU A 435 -11.29 0.04 -1.47
C GLU A 435 -12.84 -0.02 -1.53
N SER A 436 -13.47 -0.81 -0.65
CA SER A 436 -14.91 -1.08 -0.74
C SER A 436 -15.76 0.16 -0.45
N PHE A 437 -15.20 1.10 0.32
CA PHE A 437 -15.86 2.33 0.72
C PHE A 437 -16.30 3.20 -0.46
N VAL A 438 -15.50 3.27 -1.53
CA VAL A 438 -15.81 4.01 -2.76
C VAL A 438 -16.16 3.06 -3.91
N GLU A 439 -15.44 1.94 -3.99
CA GLU A 439 -15.44 1.08 -5.17
C GLU A 439 -16.41 -0.09 -5.05
N GLY A 440 -16.85 -0.42 -3.84
CA GLY A 440 -17.66 -1.60 -3.58
C GLY A 440 -16.84 -2.87 -3.55
N GLN A 441 -17.55 -3.98 -3.40
CA GLN A 441 -16.98 -5.30 -3.29
C GLN A 441 -17.88 -6.29 -4.02
N HIS A 442 -17.29 -7.10 -4.88
CA HIS A 442 -17.98 -8.10 -5.68
C HIS A 442 -17.12 -9.35 -5.73
N TYR A 443 -17.71 -10.52 -5.44
CA TYR A 443 -16.93 -11.76 -5.49
C TYR A 443 -16.51 -12.12 -6.93
N GLU A 444 -17.18 -11.57 -7.95
CA GLU A 444 -16.91 -11.81 -9.36
C GLU A 444 -15.64 -11.12 -9.87
N THR A 445 -15.15 -10.09 -9.17
CA THR A 445 -14.02 -9.26 -9.62
C THR A 445 -12.78 -10.09 -9.89
N GLU A 446 -12.12 -9.84 -11.01
CA GLU A 446 -10.85 -10.49 -11.33
C GLU A 446 -9.76 -9.92 -10.40
N ASN A 447 -9.06 -10.78 -9.65
CA ASN A 447 -7.98 -10.38 -8.78
C ASN A 447 -6.85 -11.41 -8.86
N ASP A 448 -5.61 -10.94 -8.75
CA ASP A 448 -4.43 -11.78 -8.61
C ASP A 448 -4.12 -12.03 -7.13
N TYR A 449 -4.01 -13.31 -6.74
CA TYR A 449 -3.60 -13.72 -5.41
C TYR A 449 -2.22 -14.39 -5.44
N LEU A 450 -1.31 -13.91 -4.61
CA LEU A 450 0.02 -14.48 -4.44
C LEU A 450 0.15 -15.09 -3.05
N ILE A 451 0.46 -16.37 -2.98
CA ILE A 451 0.76 -17.09 -1.74
C ILE A 451 2.28 -17.24 -1.64
N LEU A 452 2.85 -16.76 -0.53
CA LEU A 452 4.26 -16.87 -0.20
C LEU A 452 4.41 -17.78 1.01
N VAL A 453 5.28 -18.77 0.90
CA VAL A 453 5.54 -19.75 1.95
C VAL A 453 6.97 -19.56 2.43
N TYR A 454 7.10 -19.04 3.64
CA TYR A 454 8.40 -18.88 4.28
C TYR A 454 8.65 -20.02 5.25
N TYR A 455 9.88 -20.55 5.23
CA TYR A 455 10.36 -21.56 6.15
C TYR A 455 11.55 -21.01 6.93
N ARG A 456 11.44 -21.08 8.26
CA ARG A 456 12.56 -20.84 9.16
C ARG A 456 13.13 -22.17 9.62
N GLU A 457 14.28 -22.53 9.09
CA GLU A 457 14.99 -23.74 9.48
C GLU A 457 15.43 -23.65 10.96
N PRO A 458 15.25 -24.72 11.76
CA PRO A 458 15.70 -24.73 13.15
C PRO A 458 17.19 -24.42 13.27
N GLY A 459 17.51 -23.35 13.99
CA GLY A 459 18.89 -22.90 14.20
C GLY A 459 19.40 -21.88 13.20
N THR A 460 18.59 -21.45 12.22
CA THR A 460 18.91 -20.31 11.34
C THR A 460 18.25 -19.02 11.83
N PHE A 461 18.77 -17.88 11.36
CA PHE A 461 18.36 -16.53 11.77
C PHE A 461 17.63 -15.76 10.66
N TYR A 462 17.12 -16.46 9.65
CA TYR A 462 16.41 -15.85 8.53
C TYR A 462 15.26 -16.72 8.02
N ASP A 463 14.30 -16.08 7.34
CA ASP A 463 13.18 -16.75 6.68
C ASP A 463 13.51 -17.05 5.21
N GLN A 464 13.57 -18.33 4.85
CA GLN A 464 13.71 -18.77 3.46
C GLN A 464 12.36 -18.71 2.76
N LEU A 465 12.30 -18.15 1.55
CA LEU A 465 11.11 -18.26 0.69
C LEU A 465 11.25 -19.55 -0.17
N ILE A 466 10.35 -20.53 0.03
CA ILE A 466 10.50 -21.92 -0.49
C ILE A 466 9.26 -22.47 -1.23
#